data_AF-A0A520A4U2-F1
#
_entry.id   AF-A0A520A4U2-F1
#
_cell.length_a   1.000
_cell.length_b   1.000
_cell.length_c   1.000
_cell.angle_alpha   90.00
_cell.angle_beta   90.00
_cell.angle_gamma   90.00
#
_symmetry.space_group_name_H-M   'P 1'
#
loop_
_entity.id
_entity.type
_entity.pdbx_description
1 polymer ?
#
loop_
_entity_poly.entity_id
_entity_poly.type
_entity_poly.pdbx_seq_one_letter_code
_entity_poly.pdbx_strand_id
1 'polypeptide(L)'
;YTPAGWDYQIQNELAVNLAAQYSKLLIRSNDKIVDLSGQGYANLGTTFSGLGASVLFRAGRLNQLFNSAHHNAVIGSSKTSALNNSEFFFYAKPQLNVVAYDATIQGSLFNDDSPVTFGVKPVVFEQQFGVNYSSKRFTIDFNIIFKTKEVKSMAKAQNYGGLSLYYRFGKI
;
A
#
# COMPACT_ATOMS: atom_id res chain seq x y z
N TYR A 1 20.09 -26.20 -7.01
CA TYR A 1 20.88 -24.98 -7.27
C TYR A 1 20.73 -24.06 -6.08
N THR A 2 21.81 -23.73 -5.39
CA THR A 2 21.82 -22.61 -4.43
C THR A 2 21.84 -21.30 -5.23
N PRO A 3 21.06 -20.29 -4.86
CA PRO A 3 21.12 -19.00 -5.53
C PRO A 3 22.52 -18.39 -5.32
N ALA A 4 23.27 -18.26 -6.42
CA ALA A 4 24.55 -17.55 -6.44
C ALA A 4 24.27 -16.04 -6.48
N GLY A 5 24.96 -15.25 -5.65
CA GLY A 5 24.80 -13.78 -5.60
C GLY A 5 24.62 -13.17 -4.21
N TRP A 6 24.37 -13.99 -3.17
CA TRP A 6 24.27 -13.52 -1.79
C TRP A 6 25.56 -12.86 -1.28
N ASP A 7 26.71 -13.24 -1.82
CA ASP A 7 28.01 -12.62 -1.51
C ASP A 7 28.07 -11.13 -1.91
N TYR A 8 27.17 -10.68 -2.81
CA TYR A 8 27.07 -9.30 -3.29
C TYR A 8 25.85 -8.56 -2.75
N GLN A 9 25.21 -9.07 -1.68
CA GLN A 9 24.07 -8.39 -1.07
C GLN A 9 24.44 -7.00 -0.54
N ILE A 10 23.45 -6.11 -0.47
CA ILE A 10 23.59 -4.82 0.23
C ILE A 10 23.99 -5.08 1.68
N GLN A 11 24.97 -4.34 2.18
CA GLN A 11 25.47 -4.51 3.55
C GLN A 11 24.45 -4.06 4.60
N ASN A 12 24.60 -4.57 5.83
CA ASN A 12 23.76 -4.18 6.95
C ASN A 12 24.01 -2.72 7.36
N GLU A 13 22.94 -2.00 7.68
CA GLU A 13 23.01 -0.60 8.08
C GLU A 13 21.94 -0.28 9.14
N LEU A 14 22.21 0.75 9.95
CA LEU A 14 21.22 1.29 10.87
C LEU A 14 20.12 2.06 10.11
N ALA A 15 18.89 1.58 10.24
CA ALA A 15 17.72 2.12 9.55
C ALA A 15 16.87 3.01 10.47
N VAL A 16 16.60 4.25 10.03
CA VAL A 16 15.62 5.14 10.64
C VAL A 16 14.74 5.73 9.56
N ASN A 17 13.43 5.49 9.65
CA ASN A 17 12.44 6.01 8.72
C ASN A 17 11.28 6.68 9.45
N LEU A 18 10.86 7.83 8.94
CA LEU A 18 9.62 8.50 9.28
C LEU A 18 8.62 8.30 8.14
N ALA A 19 7.41 7.88 8.48
CA ALA A 19 6.34 7.65 7.52
C ALA A 19 5.10 8.48 7.91
N ALA A 20 4.54 9.18 6.95
CA ALA A 20 3.31 9.95 7.07
C ALA A 20 2.31 9.52 5.99
N GLN A 21 1.04 9.36 6.37
CA GLN A 21 -0.03 8.99 5.45
C GLN A 21 -1.27 9.83 5.74
N TYR A 22 -1.96 10.23 4.67
CA TYR A 22 -3.19 11.02 4.75
C TYR A 22 -4.21 10.50 3.73
N SER A 23 -5.48 10.40 4.14
CA SER A 23 -6.58 9.94 3.30
C SER A 23 -7.78 10.86 3.49
N LYS A 24 -8.41 11.27 2.39
CA LYS A 24 -9.57 12.16 2.40
C LYS A 24 -10.63 11.66 1.41
N LEU A 25 -11.85 11.49 1.90
CA LEU A 25 -13.02 11.26 1.07
C LEU A 25 -13.28 12.52 0.22
N LEU A 26 -13.29 12.37 -1.10
CA LEU A 26 -13.50 13.48 -2.04
C LEU A 26 -14.95 13.52 -2.50
N ILE A 27 -15.47 12.38 -2.95
CA ILE A 27 -16.82 12.24 -3.51
C ILE A 27 -17.45 10.98 -2.96
N ARG A 28 -18.74 11.05 -2.63
CA ARG A 28 -19.59 9.90 -2.36
C ARG A 28 -20.93 10.12 -3.02
N SER A 29 -21.44 9.12 -3.72
CA SER A 29 -22.74 9.18 -4.39
C SER A 29 -23.89 9.26 -3.36
N ASN A 30 -25.02 9.84 -3.76
CA ASN A 30 -26.18 10.03 -2.88
C ASN A 30 -26.77 8.70 -2.36
N ASP A 31 -26.74 7.66 -3.21
CA ASP A 31 -27.12 6.29 -2.89
C ASP A 31 -26.06 5.55 -2.05
N LYS A 32 -24.89 6.16 -1.81
CA LYS A 32 -23.76 5.64 -1.02
C LYS A 32 -23.16 4.35 -1.56
N ILE A 33 -23.39 4.03 -2.83
CA ILE A 33 -22.84 2.82 -3.46
C ILE A 33 -21.47 3.05 -4.08
N VAL A 34 -21.08 4.30 -4.34
CA VAL A 34 -19.78 4.67 -4.88
C VAL A 34 -19.11 5.72 -4.02
N ASP A 35 -17.81 5.59 -3.81
CA ASP A 35 -16.99 6.69 -3.36
C ASP A 35 -15.61 6.77 -4.00
N LEU A 36 -15.04 7.96 -3.88
CA LEU A 36 -13.71 8.31 -4.36
C LEU A 36 -12.98 9.06 -3.25
N SER A 37 -11.79 8.58 -2.93
CA SER A 37 -10.92 9.15 -1.89
C SER A 37 -9.54 9.43 -2.44
N GLY A 38 -8.95 10.57 -2.08
CA GLY A 38 -7.55 10.87 -2.36
C GLY A 38 -6.70 10.41 -1.19
N GLN A 39 -5.57 9.78 -1.48
CA GLN A 39 -4.59 9.39 -0.47
C GLN A 39 -3.20 9.87 -0.86
N GLY A 40 -2.42 10.28 0.13
CA GLY A 40 -1.03 10.64 -0.02
C GLY A 40 -0.19 10.01 1.07
N TYR A 41 1.05 9.68 0.75
CA TYR A 41 2.04 9.29 1.73
C TYR A 41 3.38 9.98 1.46
N ALA A 42 4.18 10.11 2.51
CA ALA A 42 5.56 10.54 2.45
C ALA A 42 6.39 9.68 3.40
N ASN A 43 7.54 9.24 2.92
CA ASN A 43 8.57 8.56 3.70
C ASN A 43 9.84 9.39 3.63
N LEU A 44 10.52 9.54 4.76
CA LEU A 44 11.81 10.20 4.86
C LEU A 44 12.69 9.41 5.81
N GLY A 45 13.84 8.95 5.35
CA GLY A 45 14.73 8.15 6.17
C GLY A 45 15.90 7.56 5.41
N THR A 46 16.67 6.77 6.15
CA THR A 46 17.92 6.15 5.69
C THR A 46 17.69 4.85 4.92
N THR A 47 16.46 4.32 4.90
CA THR A 47 16.09 3.16 4.06
C THR A 47 15.21 3.57 2.88
N PHE A 48 14.20 4.42 3.11
CA PHE A 48 13.28 4.85 2.07
C PHE A 48 13.00 6.34 2.17
N SER A 49 13.23 7.07 1.07
CA SER A 49 12.77 8.45 0.94
C SER A 49 11.99 8.62 -0.36
N GLY A 50 10.78 9.14 -0.25
CA GLY A 50 9.89 9.28 -1.37
C GLY A 50 8.48 9.64 -0.93
N LEU A 51 7.62 9.89 -1.90
CA LEU A 51 6.24 10.26 -1.65
C LEU A 51 5.36 9.64 -2.72
N GLY A 52 4.09 9.47 -2.43
CA GLY A 52 3.14 8.96 -3.40
C GLY A 52 1.77 9.54 -3.20
N ALA A 53 1.02 9.58 -4.30
CA ALA A 53 -0.37 10.00 -4.33
C ALA A 53 -1.18 8.92 -5.04
N SER A 54 -2.36 8.63 -4.51
CA SER A 54 -3.28 7.67 -5.11
C SER A 54 -4.71 8.15 -5.01
N VAL A 55 -5.53 7.64 -5.92
CA VAL A 55 -6.98 7.80 -5.87
C VAL A 55 -7.57 6.43 -5.63
N LEU A 56 -8.33 6.28 -4.55
CA LEU A 56 -9.07 5.07 -4.26
C LEU A 56 -10.51 5.25 -4.71
N PHE A 57 -10.90 4.45 -5.69
CA PHE A 57 -12.28 4.29 -6.10
C PHE A 57 -12.85 3.02 -5.46
N ARG A 58 -14.05 3.11 -4.88
CA ARG A 58 -14.78 1.96 -4.35
C ARG A 58 -16.22 1.95 -4.83
N ALA A 59 -16.73 0.76 -5.15
CA ALA A 59 -18.10 0.56 -5.56
C ALA A 59 -18.70 -0.70 -4.91
N GLY A 60 -19.88 -0.56 -4.31
CA GLY A 60 -20.63 -1.63 -3.64
C GLY A 60 -21.33 -1.18 -2.37
N ARG A 61 -21.40 -2.07 -1.37
CA ARG A 61 -21.94 -1.79 -0.05
C ARG A 61 -20.82 -1.25 0.84
N LEU A 62 -20.75 0.07 0.99
CA LEU A 62 -19.63 0.77 1.63
C LEU A 62 -19.98 1.25 3.05
N ASN A 63 -19.07 1.08 4.03
CA ASN A 63 -19.07 1.90 5.25
C ASN A 63 -18.28 3.20 5.03
N GLN A 64 -18.30 4.07 6.05
CA GLN A 64 -17.48 5.27 6.06
C GLN A 64 -15.99 4.92 5.94
N LEU A 65 -15.21 5.80 5.30
CA LEU A 65 -13.78 5.61 5.06
C LEU A 65 -13.02 5.24 6.34
N PHE A 66 -13.30 5.91 7.45
CA PHE A 66 -12.72 5.67 8.78
C PHE A 66 -13.29 4.46 9.53
N ASN A 67 -14.23 3.72 8.93
CA ASN A 67 -14.82 2.47 9.45
C ASN A 67 -14.62 1.30 8.51
N SER A 68 -13.91 1.51 7.41
CA SER A 68 -13.77 0.51 6.39
C SER A 68 -12.58 -0.38 6.71
N ALA A 69 -12.73 -1.67 6.40
CA ALA A 69 -11.64 -2.63 6.47
C ALA A 69 -10.39 -2.19 5.70
N HIS A 70 -10.56 -1.41 4.63
CA HIS A 70 -9.44 -0.89 3.83
C HIS A 70 -8.44 -0.03 4.62
N HIS A 71 -8.89 0.66 5.68
CA HIS A 71 -8.03 1.48 6.53
C HIS A 71 -7.71 0.82 7.88
N ASN A 72 -7.93 -0.49 8.02
CA ASN A 72 -7.75 -1.24 9.27
C ASN A 72 -8.50 -0.66 10.49
N ALA A 73 -9.48 0.21 10.26
CA ALA A 73 -10.12 1.03 11.30
C ALA A 73 -11.28 0.32 12.02
N VAL A 74 -11.55 -0.95 11.69
CA VAL A 74 -12.66 -1.73 12.26
C VAL A 74 -12.38 -2.19 13.71
N ILE A 75 -11.12 -2.11 14.18
CA ILE A 75 -10.71 -2.55 15.54
C ILE A 75 -10.67 -1.37 16.53
N GLY A 76 -10.86 -0.12 16.07
CA GLY A 76 -10.90 1.06 16.92
C GLY A 76 -12.31 1.43 17.40
N SER A 77 -12.41 2.18 18.52
CA SER A 77 -13.62 2.93 18.86
C SER A 77 -13.87 3.96 17.77
N SER A 78 -14.66 3.58 16.78
CA SER A 78 -15.05 4.53 15.76
C SER A 78 -15.91 5.62 16.38
N LYS A 79 -15.56 6.88 16.11
CA LYS A 79 -16.40 8.03 16.44
C LYS A 79 -17.69 8.09 15.60
N THR A 80 -17.86 7.20 14.62
CA THR A 80 -19.02 7.18 13.72
C THR A 80 -19.64 5.79 13.61
N SER A 81 -20.96 5.72 13.60
CA SER A 81 -21.67 4.45 13.47
C SER A 81 -21.38 3.77 12.13
N ALA A 82 -21.26 2.44 12.12
CA ALA A 82 -21.23 1.66 10.89
C ALA A 82 -22.50 1.92 10.08
N LEU A 83 -22.37 2.18 8.78
CA LEU A 83 -23.53 2.44 7.90
C LEU A 83 -24.27 1.13 7.58
N ASN A 84 -23.52 0.02 7.47
CA ASN A 84 -24.01 -1.32 7.19
C ASN A 84 -23.39 -2.34 8.15
N ASN A 85 -24.16 -3.39 8.49
CA ASN A 85 -23.68 -4.56 9.26
C ASN A 85 -22.61 -5.37 8.52
N SER A 86 -22.49 -5.20 7.21
CA SER A 86 -21.45 -5.78 6.35
C SER A 86 -21.08 -4.83 5.22
N GLU A 87 -19.81 -4.88 4.82
CA GLU A 87 -19.30 -4.24 3.62
C GLU A 87 -19.00 -5.29 2.56
N PHE A 88 -19.30 -4.95 1.31
CA PHE A 88 -18.83 -5.70 0.16
C PHE A 88 -18.58 -4.71 -0.96
N PHE A 89 -17.33 -4.56 -1.38
CA PHE A 89 -17.00 -3.60 -2.42
C PHE A 89 -15.85 -4.06 -3.29
N PHE A 90 -15.90 -3.63 -4.54
CA PHE A 90 -14.77 -3.65 -5.44
C PHE A 90 -14.02 -2.33 -5.29
N TYR A 91 -12.71 -2.38 -5.48
CA TYR A 91 -11.90 -1.17 -5.47
C TYR A 91 -10.84 -1.18 -6.57
N ALA A 92 -10.52 0.02 -7.03
CA ALA A 92 -9.40 0.30 -7.91
C ALA A 92 -8.60 1.45 -7.32
N LYS A 93 -7.28 1.31 -7.33
CA LYS A 93 -6.37 2.30 -6.75
C LYS A 93 -5.18 2.52 -7.69
N PRO A 94 -5.29 3.43 -8.67
CA PRO A 94 -4.13 4.01 -9.32
C PRO A 94 -3.30 4.81 -8.32
N GLN A 95 -1.99 4.59 -8.33
CA GLN A 95 -1.03 5.24 -7.45
C GLN A 95 0.21 5.63 -8.26
N LEU A 96 0.66 6.87 -8.04
CA LEU A 96 1.90 7.39 -8.57
C LEU A 96 2.86 7.62 -7.41
N ASN A 97 4.05 7.03 -7.53
CA ASN A 97 5.10 7.11 -6.52
C ASN A 97 6.29 7.84 -7.10
N VAL A 98 6.84 8.76 -6.31
CA VAL A 98 8.12 9.42 -6.58
C VAL A 98 9.14 8.88 -5.58
N VAL A 99 10.12 8.13 -6.10
CA VAL A 99 11.17 7.50 -5.30
C VAL A 99 12.42 8.37 -5.40
N ALA A 100 12.78 9.03 -4.30
CA ALA A 100 14.00 9.82 -4.23
C ALA A 100 15.19 8.93 -3.84
N TYR A 101 14.97 7.97 -2.93
CA TYR A 101 16.00 7.08 -2.43
C TYR A 101 15.40 5.74 -1.96
N ASP A 102 16.08 4.66 -2.32
CA ASP A 102 15.77 3.30 -1.88
C ASP A 102 17.06 2.54 -1.59
N ALA A 103 17.33 2.30 -0.31
CA ALA A 103 18.55 1.62 0.15
C ALA A 103 18.66 0.18 -0.37
N THR A 104 17.55 -0.48 -0.72
CA THR A 104 17.55 -1.84 -1.26
C THR A 104 18.07 -1.90 -2.69
N ILE A 105 18.04 -0.77 -3.39
CA ILE A 105 18.50 -0.62 -4.79
C ILE A 105 19.84 0.11 -4.83
N GLN A 106 19.99 1.17 -4.03
CA GLN A 106 21.13 2.09 -4.09
C GLN A 106 22.24 1.78 -3.08
N GLY A 107 22.02 0.88 -2.12
CA GLY A 107 22.97 0.69 -1.01
C GLY A 107 22.81 1.76 0.06
N SER A 108 23.84 1.92 0.90
CA SER A 108 23.78 2.83 2.05
C SER A 108 23.73 4.31 1.65
N LEU A 109 23.11 5.13 2.49
CA LEU A 109 23.11 6.58 2.33
C LEU A 109 24.42 7.22 2.83
N PHE A 110 25.15 6.49 3.68
CA PHE A 110 26.32 6.98 4.41
C PHE A 110 27.65 6.37 3.92
N ASN A 111 27.61 5.27 3.16
CA ASN A 111 28.79 4.64 2.57
C ASN A 111 28.50 3.98 1.21
N ASP A 112 29.56 3.74 0.44
CA ASP A 112 29.51 3.08 -0.86
C ASP A 112 30.06 1.64 -0.80
N ASP A 113 30.00 1.00 0.38
CA ASP A 113 30.66 -0.30 0.61
C ASP A 113 29.91 -1.48 -0.03
N SER A 114 28.77 -1.23 -0.67
CA SER A 114 27.96 -2.25 -1.33
C SER A 114 28.49 -2.54 -2.75
N PRO A 115 28.83 -3.80 -3.08
CA PRO A 115 29.57 -4.12 -4.30
C PRO A 115 28.74 -3.98 -5.59
N VAL A 116 27.41 -4.02 -5.51
CA VAL A 116 26.50 -3.84 -6.65
C VAL A 116 25.32 -2.98 -6.25
N THR A 117 25.18 -1.81 -6.89
CA THR A 117 24.05 -0.89 -6.71
C THR A 117 23.47 -0.50 -8.07
N PHE A 118 22.20 -0.11 -8.10
CA PHE A 118 21.51 0.32 -9.32
C PHE A 118 20.87 1.70 -9.14
N GLY A 119 20.58 2.37 -10.26
CA GLY A 119 19.80 3.61 -10.24
C GLY A 119 18.30 3.34 -10.08
N VAL A 120 17.65 4.07 -9.18
CA VAL A 120 16.18 4.08 -9.06
C VAL A 120 15.52 4.76 -10.26
N LYS A 121 14.32 4.31 -10.61
CA LYS A 121 13.41 5.08 -11.46
C LYS A 121 12.65 6.04 -10.57
N PRO A 122 12.77 7.35 -10.80
CA PRO A 122 12.21 8.34 -9.89
C PRO A 122 10.69 8.36 -9.90
N VAL A 123 10.04 7.76 -10.90
CA VAL A 123 8.58 7.68 -11.01
C VAL A 123 8.16 6.24 -11.25
N VAL A 124 7.33 5.73 -10.34
CA VAL A 124 6.78 4.38 -10.37
C VAL A 124 5.26 4.48 -10.31
N PHE A 125 4.61 3.99 -11.35
CA PHE A 125 3.15 3.80 -11.36
C PHE A 125 2.79 2.42 -10.83
N GLU A 126 1.75 2.38 -10.00
CA GLU A 126 1.15 1.17 -9.46
C GLU A 126 -0.37 1.23 -9.66
N GLN A 127 -0.95 0.12 -10.09
CA GLN A 127 -2.39 -0.04 -10.21
C GLN A 127 -2.81 -1.27 -9.42
N GLN A 128 -3.63 -1.04 -8.40
CA GLN A 128 -4.23 -2.11 -7.62
C GLN A 128 -5.71 -2.27 -7.97
N PHE A 129 -6.16 -3.51 -8.02
CA PHE A 129 -7.57 -3.90 -8.08
C PHE A 129 -7.85 -4.89 -6.98
N GLY A 130 -9.04 -4.84 -6.39
CA GLY A 130 -9.41 -5.83 -5.39
C GLY A 130 -10.89 -5.87 -5.08
N VAL A 131 -11.24 -6.87 -4.30
CA VAL A 131 -12.57 -7.07 -3.73
C VAL A 131 -12.40 -7.31 -2.24
N ASN A 132 -13.20 -6.59 -1.46
CA ASN A 132 -13.21 -6.69 -0.02
C ASN A 132 -14.59 -7.07 0.47
N TYR A 133 -14.64 -8.07 1.34
CA TYR A 133 -15.81 -8.42 2.12
C TYR A 133 -15.49 -8.23 3.59
N SER A 134 -16.33 -7.50 4.30
CA SER A 134 -16.19 -7.27 5.73
C SER A 134 -17.52 -7.49 6.44
N SER A 135 -17.47 -8.18 7.57
CA SER A 135 -18.58 -8.41 8.48
C SER A 135 -18.13 -8.12 9.90
N LYS A 136 -19.04 -8.24 10.87
CA LYS A 136 -18.73 -8.03 12.30
C LYS A 136 -17.52 -8.83 12.80
N ARG A 137 -17.34 -10.08 12.35
CA ARG A 137 -16.24 -10.97 12.83
C ARG A 137 -15.15 -11.26 11.81
N PHE A 138 -15.45 -11.14 10.52
CA PHE A 138 -14.55 -11.58 9.47
C PHE A 138 -14.32 -10.49 8.45
N THR A 139 -13.10 -10.38 7.96
CA THR A 139 -12.77 -9.62 6.74
C THR A 139 -11.95 -10.49 5.82
N ILE A 140 -12.31 -10.45 4.55
CA ILE A 140 -11.62 -11.12 3.46
C ILE A 140 -11.28 -10.05 2.43
N ASP A 141 -10.01 -9.98 2.05
CA ASP A 141 -9.53 -9.08 1.01
C ASP A 141 -8.79 -9.89 -0.05
N PHE A 142 -9.19 -9.76 -1.30
CA PHE A 142 -8.45 -10.30 -2.43
C PHE A 142 -8.05 -9.16 -3.35
N ASN A 143 -6.77 -9.11 -3.72
CA ASN A 143 -6.26 -8.03 -4.54
C ASN A 143 -5.19 -8.51 -5.52
N ILE A 144 -5.04 -7.73 -6.60
CA ILE A 144 -4.02 -7.89 -7.63
C ILE A 144 -3.38 -6.53 -7.84
N ILE A 145 -2.05 -6.51 -7.83
CA ILE A 145 -1.24 -5.30 -7.96
C ILE A 145 -0.39 -5.43 -9.22
N PHE A 146 -0.49 -4.42 -10.07
CA PHE A 146 0.36 -4.24 -11.24
C PHE A 146 1.29 -3.07 -10.99
N LYS A 147 2.60 -3.31 -10.97
CA LYS A 147 3.58 -2.28 -10.64
C LYS A 147 4.56 -2.12 -11.79
N THR A 148 4.76 -0.89 -12.22
CA THR A 148 5.80 -0.57 -13.21
C THR A 148 7.20 -0.75 -12.62
N LYS A 149 8.21 -0.85 -13.48
CA LYS A 149 9.59 -1.10 -13.03
C LYS A 149 10.09 0.00 -12.09
N GLU A 150 10.71 -0.38 -10.99
CA GLU A 150 11.28 0.53 -9.99
C GLU A 150 12.79 0.76 -10.20
N VAL A 151 13.45 -0.18 -10.87
CA VAL A 151 14.90 -0.17 -11.11
C VAL A 151 15.19 0.14 -12.58
N LYS A 152 16.23 0.93 -12.85
CA LYS A 152 16.81 1.11 -14.20
C LYS A 152 17.62 -0.13 -14.60
N SER A 153 16.95 -1.26 -14.78
CA SER A 153 17.56 -2.56 -15.14
C SER A 153 16.75 -3.28 -16.24
N MET A 154 17.35 -4.33 -16.81
CA MET A 154 16.70 -5.28 -17.72
C MET A 154 15.54 -6.06 -17.07
N ALA A 155 15.45 -6.06 -15.73
CA ALA A 155 14.41 -6.75 -14.97
C ALA A 155 12.99 -6.39 -15.44
N LYS A 156 12.07 -7.38 -15.43
CA LYS A 156 10.66 -7.19 -15.83
C LYS A 156 9.86 -6.53 -14.69
N ALA A 157 8.76 -5.89 -15.05
CA ALA A 157 7.78 -5.39 -14.09
C ALA A 157 7.21 -6.54 -13.27
N GLN A 158 6.97 -6.32 -11.98
CA GLN A 158 6.43 -7.33 -11.08
C GLN A 158 4.93 -7.09 -10.88
N ASN A 159 4.17 -8.17 -11.01
CA ASN A 159 2.74 -8.20 -10.69
C ASN A 159 2.52 -9.35 -9.71
N TYR A 160 1.69 -9.12 -8.70
CA TYR A 160 1.41 -10.11 -7.69
C TYR A 160 -0.02 -9.95 -7.18
N GLY A 161 -0.55 -11.02 -6.59
CA GLY A 161 -1.85 -11.01 -5.94
C GLY A 161 -1.71 -11.38 -4.47
N GLY A 162 -2.67 -10.93 -3.67
CA GLY A 162 -2.74 -11.21 -2.25
C GLY A 162 -4.15 -11.65 -1.84
N LEU A 163 -4.21 -12.56 -0.88
CA LEU A 163 -5.42 -12.91 -0.16
C LEU A 163 -5.16 -12.68 1.33
N SER A 164 -5.98 -11.83 1.96
CA SER A 164 -5.90 -11.56 3.39
C SER A 164 -7.18 -12.00 4.09
N LEU A 165 -7.03 -12.69 5.21
CA LEU A 165 -8.12 -13.18 6.05
C LEU A 165 -7.92 -12.66 7.48
N TYR A 166 -8.93 -11.96 8.00
CA TYR A 166 -8.91 -11.42 9.35
C TYR A 166 -10.08 -11.96 10.15
N TYR A 167 -9.80 -12.39 11.38
CA TYR A 167 -10.81 -12.75 12.37
C TYR A 167 -10.71 -11.81 13.57
N ARG A 168 -11.86 -11.31 14.04
CA ARG A 168 -11.95 -10.41 15.20
C ARG A 168 -12.46 -11.17 16.42
N PHE A 169 -11.64 -11.17 17.48
CA PHE A 169 -11.99 -11.74 18.79
C PHE A 169 -12.55 -10.65 19.72
N GLY A 170 -13.60 -10.95 20.49
CA GLY A 170 -14.20 -10.03 21.48
C GLY A 170 -15.73 -10.02 21.48
N LYS A 171 -16.34 -9.38 22.50
CA LYS A 171 -17.78 -9.09 22.54
C LYS A 171 -18.09 -7.96 21.54
N ILE A 172 -19.11 -8.19 20.71
CA ILE A 172 -19.59 -7.27 19.67
C ILE A 172 -20.85 -6.59 20.16
#